data_AF-A0A7Y5LH11-F1
#
_entry.id   AF-A0A7Y5LH11-F1
#
_cell.length_a   1.000
_cell.length_b   1.000
_cell.length_c   1.000
_cell.angle_alpha   90.00
_cell.angle_beta   90.00
_cell.angle_gamma   90.00
#
_symmetry.space_group_name_H-M   'P 1'
#
loop_
_entity.id
_entity.type
_entity.pdbx_description
1 polymer ?
#
loop_
_entity_poly.entity_id
_entity_poly.type
_entity_poly.pdbx_seq_one_letter_code
_entity_poly.pdbx_strand_id
1 'polypeptide(L)'
;MGDVCAWNKNDLTIRGVNGRPHIQANGRHAQGKGIWVAGGRNLTIENIEMSGAGLPASMGANGAAIRAEATNWTVRNCYFHDNQNSILESNVAGSNILIEYTEFARNGHTGGQSHNLYIGHAASLIYRFNYSDDSVEGHLLKTRAAGNWILYNRLSGESGTGSYEIDVPNGGTTYVIGNLIQQGPNSHNSTLLSYGAENVHPRNPGHDLYVINNTFVNQRTAGATFIRVDARGGVPALVTNNIFAGPGTLATGLPPVLVANLQVNDPAQGGFAGYADFDYHLTAGSPAINAGVEPGLAADGTPLAPVAQYVHQTAAEERITSEVIDIGAYEYHDPTPPVITPAVQGPQGAGGWYTGRVTISWSLSDPETGIASSTGCESTVLTEDTAGVTLTCSAVNRVGLSSSASVTVKIDKTHQPSRVWRRRTARDGFPISSSSLWAR
;
A
#
# COMPACT_ATOMS: atom_id res chain seq x y z
N MET A 1 37.88 9.72 -10.70
CA MET A 1 38.23 8.97 -9.47
C MET A 1 36.95 8.28 -9.01
N GLY A 2 37.01 7.04 -8.52
CA GLY A 2 35.82 6.33 -8.02
C GLY A 2 35.90 6.17 -6.52
N ASP A 3 34.76 6.29 -5.83
CA ASP A 3 34.66 6.33 -4.37
C ASP A 3 34.62 4.92 -3.78
N VAL A 4 35.63 4.11 -4.15
CA VAL A 4 35.72 2.70 -3.80
C VAL A 4 36.67 2.46 -2.63
N CYS A 5 36.30 1.54 -1.75
CA CYS A 5 37.04 1.29 -0.51
C CYS A 5 36.89 -0.17 -0.05
N ALA A 6 37.90 -0.69 0.63
CA ALA A 6 37.81 -1.96 1.36
C ALA A 6 38.33 -1.77 2.79
N TRP A 7 37.66 -2.38 3.76
CA TRP A 7 38.06 -2.27 5.17
C TRP A 7 37.72 -3.54 5.96
N ASN A 8 38.47 -3.76 7.04
CA ASN A 8 38.27 -4.88 7.97
C ASN A 8 37.90 -4.42 9.39
N LYS A 9 37.60 -3.13 9.56
CA LYS A 9 37.30 -2.55 10.87
C LYS A 9 35.89 -2.96 11.29
N ASN A 10 35.78 -3.55 12.48
CA ASN A 10 34.51 -3.90 13.11
C ASN A 10 33.82 -2.65 13.69
N ASP A 11 32.52 -2.80 14.00
CA ASP A 11 31.73 -1.86 14.79
C ASP A 11 31.69 -0.46 14.17
N LEU A 12 31.52 -0.42 12.85
CA LEU A 12 31.43 0.83 12.10
C LEU A 12 29.98 1.22 11.85
N THR A 13 29.68 2.48 12.11
CA THR A 13 28.50 3.15 11.56
C THR A 13 28.97 4.17 10.53
N ILE A 14 28.48 4.03 9.29
CA ILE A 14 28.71 4.96 8.19
C ILE A 14 27.36 5.61 7.87
N ARG A 15 27.28 6.94 8.05
CA ARG A 15 26.01 7.67 7.95
C ARG A 15 26.15 8.93 7.10
N GLY A 16 25.22 9.12 6.17
CA GLY A 16 25.03 10.40 5.50
C GLY A 16 24.44 11.46 6.43
N VAL A 17 25.08 12.63 6.49
CA VAL A 17 24.66 13.77 7.32
C VAL A 17 24.45 14.98 6.41
N ASN A 18 23.40 15.77 6.65
CA ASN A 18 23.03 16.95 5.85
C ASN A 18 22.67 16.63 4.38
N GLY A 19 21.93 15.54 4.16
CA GLY A 19 21.56 15.03 2.85
C GLY A 19 21.98 13.58 2.70
N ARG A 20 21.77 13.02 1.50
CA ARG A 20 22.17 11.66 1.15
C ARG A 20 23.43 11.72 0.28
N PRO A 21 24.62 11.36 0.80
CA PRO A 21 25.84 11.31 0.00
C PRO A 21 25.71 10.25 -1.09
N HIS A 22 26.10 10.61 -2.31
CA HIS A 22 26.14 9.71 -3.45
C HIS A 22 27.55 9.17 -3.67
N ILE A 23 27.73 7.86 -3.48
CA ILE A 23 28.98 7.14 -3.65
C ILE A 23 28.98 6.45 -5.01
N GLN A 24 29.84 6.91 -5.91
CA GLN A 24 29.86 6.44 -7.29
C GLN A 24 31.08 5.58 -7.58
N ALA A 25 30.87 4.42 -8.21
CA ALA A 25 31.96 3.55 -8.62
C ALA A 25 32.89 4.21 -9.65
N ASN A 26 32.34 5.00 -10.59
CA ASN A 26 33.07 5.62 -11.70
C ASN A 26 34.03 4.67 -12.44
N GLY A 27 33.55 3.45 -12.73
CA GLY A 27 34.31 2.39 -13.39
C GLY A 27 35.43 1.78 -12.54
N ARG A 28 35.48 2.06 -11.23
CA ARG A 28 36.42 1.46 -10.27
C ARG A 28 35.71 0.43 -9.41
N HIS A 29 36.50 -0.47 -8.84
CA HIS A 29 36.04 -1.48 -7.91
C HIS A 29 37.13 -1.77 -6.86
N ALA A 30 36.75 -1.77 -5.59
CA ALA A 30 37.59 -2.25 -4.52
C ALA A 30 37.75 -3.77 -4.62
N GLN A 31 39.01 -4.24 -4.56
CA GLN A 31 39.40 -5.65 -4.58
C GLN A 31 38.83 -6.49 -5.74
N GLY A 32 38.38 -5.87 -6.83
CA GLY A 32 37.72 -6.61 -7.92
C GLY A 32 36.33 -7.12 -7.56
N LYS A 33 35.64 -6.49 -6.59
CA LYS A 33 34.35 -6.98 -6.08
C LYS A 33 33.22 -5.94 -6.11
N GLY A 34 33.47 -4.70 -5.71
CA GLY A 34 32.39 -3.73 -5.54
C GLY A 34 32.85 -2.31 -5.21
N ILE A 35 31.91 -1.41 -4.91
CA ILE A 35 32.24 -0.06 -4.44
C ILE A 35 32.85 -0.18 -3.05
N TRP A 36 32.11 -0.79 -2.12
CA TRP A 36 32.54 -1.03 -0.75
C TRP A 36 32.69 -2.53 -0.47
N VAL A 37 33.88 -2.94 -0.02
CA VAL A 37 34.14 -4.30 0.47
C VAL A 37 34.29 -4.28 1.98
N ALA A 38 33.25 -4.73 2.67
CA ALA A 38 33.12 -4.69 4.11
C ALA A 38 33.51 -6.04 4.73
N GLY A 39 34.76 -6.16 5.19
CA GLY A 39 35.29 -7.33 5.89
C GLY A 39 35.23 -7.26 7.42
N GLY A 40 34.71 -6.17 7.98
CA GLY A 40 34.51 -5.99 9.43
C GLY A 40 33.10 -6.35 9.89
N ARG A 41 32.98 -6.85 11.12
CA ARG A 41 31.70 -7.25 11.75
C ARG A 41 30.91 -6.04 12.25
N ASN A 42 29.60 -6.22 12.45
CA ASN A 42 28.70 -5.23 13.06
C ASN A 42 28.71 -3.88 12.31
N LEU A 43 28.53 -3.94 10.98
CA LEU A 43 28.47 -2.75 10.13
C LEU A 43 27.06 -2.16 10.11
N THR A 44 26.94 -0.85 10.25
CA THR A 44 25.69 -0.11 10.01
C THR A 44 25.92 0.93 8.91
N ILE A 45 25.10 0.90 7.85
CA ILE A 45 25.11 1.90 6.77
C ILE A 45 23.76 2.60 6.75
N GLU A 46 23.78 3.93 6.80
CA GLU A 46 22.55 4.72 6.89
C GLU A 46 22.57 5.94 5.97
N ASN A 47 21.46 6.18 5.27
CA ASN A 47 21.27 7.39 4.46
C ASN A 47 22.39 7.62 3.43
N ILE A 48 22.75 6.56 2.70
CA ILE A 48 23.74 6.58 1.62
C ILE A 48 23.08 6.21 0.30
N GLU A 49 23.46 6.90 -0.77
CA GLU A 49 23.15 6.52 -2.16
C GLU A 49 24.38 5.88 -2.81
N MET A 50 24.22 4.76 -3.52
CA MET A 50 25.32 4.10 -4.21
C MET A 50 24.94 3.61 -5.61
N SER A 51 25.76 3.94 -6.61
CA SER A 51 25.50 3.52 -7.99
C SER A 51 26.75 3.24 -8.83
N GLY A 52 26.52 2.55 -9.94
CA GLY A 52 27.51 2.28 -10.99
C GLY A 52 28.47 1.13 -10.68
N ALA A 53 28.21 0.32 -9.63
CA ALA A 53 29.05 -0.82 -9.34
C ALA A 53 28.97 -1.84 -10.49
N GLY A 54 30.13 -2.18 -11.07
CA GLY A 54 30.19 -3.11 -12.17
C GLY A 54 31.56 -3.73 -12.36
N LEU A 55 31.57 -4.98 -12.79
CA LEU A 55 32.71 -5.77 -13.19
C LEU A 55 32.54 -6.22 -14.64
N PRO A 56 33.65 -6.33 -15.41
CA PRO A 56 33.57 -6.91 -16.75
C PRO A 56 33.14 -8.38 -16.69
N ALA A 57 32.60 -8.89 -17.80
CA ALA A 57 32.18 -10.30 -17.91
C ALA A 57 33.30 -11.30 -17.59
N SER A 58 34.56 -10.97 -17.93
CA SER A 58 35.74 -11.77 -17.58
C SER A 58 35.99 -11.89 -16.07
N MET A 59 35.35 -11.05 -15.26
CA MET A 59 35.41 -11.05 -13.79
C MET A 59 34.07 -11.46 -13.14
N GLY A 60 33.13 -11.98 -13.93
CA GLY A 60 31.86 -12.52 -13.44
C GLY A 60 30.65 -11.59 -13.55
N ALA A 61 30.82 -10.32 -13.96
CA ALA A 61 29.73 -9.36 -14.12
C ALA A 61 28.76 -9.26 -12.92
N ASN A 62 29.31 -9.34 -11.70
CA ASN A 62 28.55 -9.34 -10.46
C ASN A 62 29.03 -8.26 -9.46
N GLY A 63 29.57 -7.15 -9.95
CA GLY A 63 30.05 -6.05 -9.11
C GLY A 63 28.97 -5.49 -8.19
N ALA A 64 29.25 -5.37 -6.90
CA ALA A 64 28.26 -4.95 -5.90
C ALA A 64 28.48 -3.51 -5.41
N ALA A 65 27.42 -2.78 -5.07
CA ALA A 65 27.59 -1.54 -4.28
C ALA A 65 28.23 -1.87 -2.93
N ILE A 66 27.72 -2.90 -2.24
CA ILE A 66 28.32 -3.45 -1.02
C ILE A 66 28.56 -4.95 -1.19
N ARG A 67 29.83 -5.33 -1.04
CA ARG A 67 30.25 -6.71 -0.83
C ARG A 67 30.41 -6.93 0.68
N ALA A 68 29.45 -7.61 1.30
CA ALA A 68 29.48 -7.90 2.73
C ALA A 68 30.19 -9.24 2.98
N GLU A 69 31.30 -9.22 3.72
CA GLU A 69 32.18 -10.39 3.94
C GLU A 69 32.31 -10.82 5.41
N ALA A 70 31.58 -10.16 6.32
CA ALA A 70 31.62 -10.43 7.75
C ALA A 70 30.23 -10.50 8.40
N THR A 71 30.19 -10.95 9.65
CA THR A 71 28.94 -11.18 10.40
C THR A 71 28.32 -9.87 10.87
N ASN A 72 26.99 -9.86 10.85
CA ASN A 72 26.09 -8.84 11.36
C ASN A 72 26.21 -7.50 10.66
N TRP A 73 25.13 -7.10 10.00
CA TRP A 73 25.08 -5.80 9.37
C TRP A 73 23.67 -5.26 9.26
N THR A 74 23.59 -3.94 9.21
CA THR A 74 22.35 -3.18 9.10
C THR A 74 22.47 -2.16 7.98
N VAL A 75 21.45 -2.11 7.12
CA VAL A 75 21.32 -1.08 6.09
C VAL A 75 19.97 -0.41 6.28
N ARG A 76 19.95 0.92 6.36
CA ARG A 76 18.68 1.65 6.48
C ARG A 76 18.66 3.02 5.81
N ASN A 77 17.49 3.43 5.31
CA ASN A 77 17.29 4.73 4.67
C ASN A 77 18.21 4.96 3.46
N CYS A 78 18.66 3.91 2.79
CA CYS A 78 19.62 3.98 1.70
C CYS A 78 18.95 3.90 0.34
N TYR A 79 19.69 4.24 -0.71
CA TYR A 79 19.27 4.07 -2.10
C TYR A 79 20.38 3.41 -2.92
N PHE A 80 20.11 2.23 -3.47
CA PHE A 80 21.05 1.50 -4.31
C PHE A 80 20.47 1.32 -5.70
N HIS A 81 21.14 1.88 -6.70
CA HIS A 81 20.62 1.84 -8.05
C HIS A 81 21.68 1.75 -9.13
N ASP A 82 21.29 1.21 -10.29
CA ASP A 82 22.14 1.15 -11.47
C ASP A 82 23.50 0.46 -11.20
N ASN A 83 23.48 -0.58 -10.36
CA ASN A 83 24.60 -1.48 -10.08
C ASN A 83 24.37 -2.85 -10.74
N GLN A 84 25.40 -3.67 -10.93
CA GLN A 84 25.17 -5.09 -11.24
C GLN A 84 24.55 -5.83 -10.04
N ASN A 85 25.04 -5.57 -8.82
CA ASN A 85 24.37 -5.97 -7.59
C ASN A 85 24.31 -4.77 -6.63
N SER A 86 23.22 -4.59 -5.88
CA SER A 86 23.28 -3.62 -4.77
C SER A 86 24.11 -4.19 -3.63
N ILE A 87 23.61 -5.26 -3.02
CA ILE A 87 24.29 -5.94 -1.93
C ILE A 87 24.46 -7.39 -2.31
N LEU A 88 25.71 -7.86 -2.19
CA LEU A 88 26.08 -9.24 -2.43
C LEU A 88 26.81 -9.76 -1.18
N GLU A 89 26.08 -10.51 -0.36
CA GLU A 89 26.58 -11.15 0.86
C GLU A 89 27.42 -12.41 0.52
N SER A 90 28.43 -12.71 1.35
CA SER A 90 29.48 -13.71 1.06
C SER A 90 29.30 -15.06 1.77
N ASN A 91 28.07 -15.51 2.00
CA ASN A 91 27.74 -16.78 2.66
C ASN A 91 28.28 -16.92 4.09
N VAL A 92 28.28 -15.83 4.84
CA VAL A 92 28.82 -15.74 6.20
C VAL A 92 27.85 -16.36 7.20
N ALA A 93 28.15 -17.60 7.60
CA ALA A 93 27.38 -18.31 8.61
C ALA A 93 27.31 -17.53 9.94
N GLY A 94 26.15 -17.56 10.59
CA GLY A 94 25.93 -16.87 11.87
C GLY A 94 25.62 -15.36 11.76
N SER A 95 25.64 -14.78 10.55
CA SER A 95 25.34 -13.36 10.35
C SER A 95 23.84 -13.07 10.53
N ASN A 96 23.50 -12.07 11.34
CA ASN A 96 22.13 -11.54 11.45
C ASN A 96 22.02 -10.22 10.70
N ILE A 97 21.07 -10.12 9.79
CA ILE A 97 20.99 -9.04 8.82
C ILE A 97 19.69 -8.29 8.99
N LEU A 98 19.77 -6.96 9.06
CA LEU A 98 18.60 -6.06 9.04
C LEU A 98 18.71 -5.11 7.86
N ILE A 99 17.68 -5.06 7.02
CA ILE A 99 17.56 -4.09 5.94
C ILE A 99 16.17 -3.48 6.02
N GLU A 100 16.11 -2.16 6.20
CA GLU A 100 14.85 -1.44 6.36
C GLU A 100 14.83 -0.07 5.70
N TYR A 101 13.64 0.39 5.28
CA TYR A 101 13.45 1.72 4.71
C TYR A 101 14.41 2.03 3.55
N THR A 102 14.77 1.02 2.76
CA THR A 102 15.80 1.14 1.71
C THR A 102 15.19 0.88 0.34
N GLU A 103 15.65 1.63 -0.65
CA GLU A 103 15.27 1.47 -2.04
C GLU A 103 16.38 0.76 -2.84
N PHE A 104 15.98 -0.21 -3.68
CA PHE A 104 16.83 -0.93 -4.61
C PHE A 104 16.22 -0.85 -6.02
N ALA A 105 16.79 -0.04 -6.92
CA ALA A 105 16.17 0.24 -8.21
C ALA A 105 17.11 -0.06 -9.38
N ARG A 106 16.61 -0.72 -10.44
CA ARG A 106 17.34 -0.88 -11.71
C ARG A 106 18.73 -1.51 -11.58
N ASN A 107 18.93 -2.36 -10.58
CA ASN A 107 20.16 -3.14 -10.50
C ASN A 107 20.01 -4.42 -11.31
N GLY A 108 21.11 -4.89 -11.87
CA GLY A 108 21.08 -6.03 -12.76
C GLY A 108 22.04 -5.89 -13.94
N HIS A 109 22.24 -7.00 -14.63
CA HIS A 109 23.02 -7.09 -15.86
C HIS A 109 22.65 -8.36 -16.58
N THR A 110 22.58 -8.30 -17.91
CA THR A 110 22.28 -9.44 -18.77
C THR A 110 23.29 -10.57 -18.56
N GLY A 111 22.84 -11.77 -18.18
CA GLY A 111 23.69 -12.92 -17.90
C GLY A 111 23.42 -13.63 -16.57
N GLY A 112 22.44 -13.18 -15.79
CA GLY A 112 21.87 -13.94 -14.66
C GLY A 112 22.68 -14.05 -13.36
N GLN A 113 23.73 -13.24 -13.15
CA GLN A 113 24.57 -13.26 -11.92
C GLN A 113 24.42 -12.01 -11.04
N SER A 114 23.35 -11.26 -11.26
CA SER A 114 23.12 -9.89 -10.81
C SER A 114 21.73 -9.81 -10.16
N HIS A 115 21.56 -9.00 -9.11
CA HIS A 115 20.33 -8.91 -8.32
C HIS A 115 20.20 -7.52 -7.67
N ASN A 116 18.98 -7.06 -7.40
CA ASN A 116 18.77 -5.94 -6.49
C ASN A 116 19.33 -6.28 -5.10
N LEU A 117 19.07 -7.48 -4.59
CA LEU A 117 19.59 -7.94 -3.30
C LEU A 117 19.91 -9.44 -3.32
N TYR A 118 21.11 -9.81 -2.91
CA TYR A 118 21.51 -11.20 -2.70
C TYR A 118 22.07 -11.40 -1.29
N ILE A 119 21.37 -12.21 -0.51
CA ILE A 119 21.80 -12.71 0.79
C ILE A 119 22.22 -14.18 0.64
N GLY A 120 23.46 -14.50 1.00
CA GLY A 120 23.96 -15.87 1.04
C GLY A 120 23.52 -16.60 2.30
N HIS A 121 24.25 -17.65 2.66
CA HIS A 121 23.95 -18.51 3.82
C HIS A 121 24.23 -17.84 5.19
N ALA A 122 23.49 -16.78 5.49
CA ALA A 122 23.43 -16.09 6.78
C ALA A 122 22.54 -16.84 7.79
N ALA A 123 22.58 -16.42 9.06
CA ALA A 123 21.67 -16.95 10.08
C ALA A 123 20.25 -16.39 9.91
N SER A 124 20.13 -15.07 9.73
CA SER A 124 18.82 -14.43 9.56
C SER A 124 18.87 -13.23 8.63
N LEU A 125 17.73 -12.97 7.98
CA LEU A 125 17.42 -11.73 7.28
C LEU A 125 16.08 -11.18 7.79
N ILE A 126 16.10 -9.96 8.32
CA ILE A 126 14.92 -9.12 8.47
C ILE A 126 14.95 -8.08 7.34
N TYR A 127 13.97 -8.15 6.45
CA TYR A 127 13.81 -7.29 5.28
C TYR A 127 12.43 -6.63 5.37
N ARG A 128 12.38 -5.35 5.78
CA ARG A 128 11.10 -4.66 6.01
C ARG A 128 11.02 -3.22 5.53
N PHE A 129 9.84 -2.79 5.10
CA PHE A 129 9.59 -1.39 4.70
C PHE A 129 10.48 -0.92 3.53
N ASN A 130 10.98 -1.86 2.74
CA ASN A 130 11.84 -1.57 1.60
C ASN A 130 11.03 -1.46 0.31
N TYR A 131 11.61 -0.80 -0.68
CA TYR A 131 11.15 -0.79 -2.06
C TYR A 131 12.23 -1.41 -2.94
N SER A 132 11.89 -2.45 -3.68
CA SER A 132 12.80 -3.04 -4.65
C SER A 132 12.09 -3.12 -5.98
N ASP A 133 12.65 -2.48 -7.00
CA ASP A 133 12.01 -2.24 -8.28
C ASP A 133 12.94 -2.43 -9.49
N ASP A 134 12.28 -2.64 -10.62
CA ASP A 134 12.82 -2.57 -11.99
C ASP A 134 14.16 -3.30 -12.20
N SER A 135 14.36 -4.47 -11.58
CA SER A 135 15.62 -5.20 -11.79
C SER A 135 15.83 -5.57 -13.26
N VAL A 136 17.08 -5.50 -13.70
CA VAL A 136 17.49 -5.82 -15.08
C VAL A 136 17.96 -7.26 -15.12
N GLU A 137 17.09 -8.19 -15.53
CA GLU A 137 17.18 -9.60 -15.14
C GLU A 137 17.29 -9.73 -13.59
N GLY A 138 17.92 -10.79 -13.08
CA GLY A 138 18.16 -10.90 -11.64
C GLY A 138 16.90 -11.06 -10.80
N HIS A 139 16.99 -10.82 -9.50
CA HIS A 139 15.83 -10.91 -8.58
C HIS A 139 15.69 -9.61 -7.82
N LEU A 140 14.46 -9.24 -7.46
CA LEU A 140 14.23 -8.13 -6.53
C LEU A 140 14.78 -8.48 -5.13
N LEU A 141 14.61 -9.73 -4.71
CA LEU A 141 15.20 -10.31 -3.52
C LEU A 141 15.62 -11.77 -3.75
N LYS A 142 16.88 -12.10 -3.49
CA LYS A 142 17.37 -13.48 -3.31
C LYS A 142 17.93 -13.67 -1.90
N THR A 143 17.47 -14.68 -1.18
CA THR A 143 18.01 -15.00 0.16
C THR A 143 18.21 -16.49 0.40
N ARG A 144 19.38 -16.85 0.91
CA ARG A 144 19.72 -18.22 1.37
C ARG A 144 19.83 -18.32 2.88
N ALA A 145 19.40 -17.30 3.63
CA ALA A 145 19.47 -17.29 5.08
C ALA A 145 18.57 -18.38 5.70
N ALA A 146 18.93 -18.85 6.89
CA ALA A 146 18.20 -19.91 7.58
C ALA A 146 16.82 -19.45 8.11
N GLY A 147 16.72 -18.20 8.56
CA GLY A 147 15.47 -17.53 8.93
C GLY A 147 15.25 -16.26 8.12
N ASN A 148 14.06 -16.07 7.57
CA ASN A 148 13.74 -14.94 6.70
C ASN A 148 12.44 -14.26 7.16
N TRP A 149 12.51 -12.97 7.47
CA TRP A 149 11.36 -12.11 7.76
C TRP A 149 11.26 -11.06 6.67
N ILE A 150 10.46 -11.35 5.65
CA ILE A 150 10.19 -10.47 4.51
C ILE A 150 8.84 -9.81 4.79
N LEU A 151 8.88 -8.62 5.38
CA LEU A 151 7.71 -8.01 6.02
C LEU A 151 7.42 -6.62 5.45
N TYR A 152 6.19 -6.36 5.00
CA TYR A 152 5.74 -4.99 4.69
C TYR A 152 6.63 -4.25 3.68
N ASN A 153 7.04 -4.94 2.62
CA ASN A 153 7.83 -4.35 1.52
C ASN A 153 6.95 -4.12 0.29
N ARG A 154 7.41 -3.24 -0.61
CA ARG A 154 6.99 -3.22 -2.00
C ARG A 154 8.09 -3.84 -2.87
N LEU A 155 7.78 -4.98 -3.49
CA LEU A 155 8.64 -5.73 -4.40
C LEU A 155 7.95 -5.71 -5.77
N SER A 156 8.28 -4.74 -6.62
CA SER A 156 7.50 -4.42 -7.81
C SER A 156 8.37 -4.44 -9.05
N GLY A 157 8.15 -5.40 -9.95
CA GLY A 157 8.92 -5.49 -11.20
C GLY A 157 8.66 -4.33 -12.16
N GLU A 158 7.48 -3.69 -12.07
CA GLU A 158 7.05 -2.54 -12.87
C GLU A 158 7.40 -2.68 -14.35
N SER A 159 8.38 -1.94 -14.86
CA SER A 159 8.82 -2.00 -16.25
C SER A 159 10.03 -2.90 -16.50
N GLY A 160 10.67 -3.37 -15.42
CA GLY A 160 11.87 -4.19 -15.40
C GLY A 160 11.70 -5.59 -16.00
N THR A 161 12.83 -6.26 -16.20
CA THR A 161 12.94 -7.58 -16.84
C THR A 161 13.32 -8.67 -15.85
N GLY A 162 13.02 -8.45 -14.58
CA GLY A 162 13.37 -9.32 -13.46
C GLY A 162 12.98 -10.79 -13.66
N SER A 163 13.69 -11.65 -12.95
CA SER A 163 13.36 -13.07 -12.82
C SER A 163 12.34 -13.23 -11.68
N TYR A 164 12.73 -13.73 -10.50
CA TYR A 164 11.83 -13.79 -9.35
C TYR A 164 11.77 -12.46 -8.59
N GLU A 165 10.59 -12.09 -8.14
CA GLU A 165 10.34 -11.00 -7.20
C GLU A 165 10.88 -11.41 -5.81
N ILE A 166 10.66 -12.66 -5.41
CA ILE A 166 11.27 -13.25 -4.21
C ILE A 166 11.78 -14.65 -4.53
N ASP A 167 13.07 -14.90 -4.25
CA ASP A 167 13.67 -16.23 -4.34
C ASP A 167 14.32 -16.64 -3.02
N VAL A 168 13.81 -17.73 -2.45
CA VAL A 168 14.34 -18.41 -1.26
C VAL A 168 14.79 -19.81 -1.69
N PRO A 169 15.87 -19.91 -2.48
CA PRO A 169 16.16 -21.11 -3.27
C PRO A 169 16.51 -22.33 -2.42
N ASN A 170 17.01 -22.13 -1.19
CA ASN A 170 17.42 -23.23 -0.31
C ASN A 170 16.47 -23.47 0.87
N GLY A 171 15.28 -22.86 0.84
CA GLY A 171 14.33 -22.88 1.96
C GLY A 171 14.88 -22.18 3.20
N GLY A 172 14.39 -22.58 4.37
CA GLY A 172 14.58 -21.89 5.65
C GLY A 172 13.24 -21.42 6.20
N THR A 173 13.09 -21.32 7.52
CA THR A 173 11.85 -20.79 8.11
C THR A 173 11.63 -19.36 7.61
N THR A 174 10.56 -19.16 6.84
CA THR A 174 10.36 -17.96 6.05
C THR A 174 8.96 -17.38 6.27
N TYR A 175 8.93 -16.10 6.63
CA TYR A 175 7.75 -15.29 6.83
C TYR A 175 7.68 -14.26 5.71
N VAL A 176 6.68 -14.39 4.84
CA VAL A 176 6.33 -13.40 3.80
C VAL A 176 5.00 -12.80 4.24
N ILE A 177 5.06 -11.64 4.92
CA ILE A 177 3.88 -11.05 5.58
C ILE A 177 3.66 -9.60 5.16
N GLY A 178 2.45 -9.26 4.76
CA GLY A 178 2.06 -7.85 4.54
C GLY A 178 2.76 -7.18 3.35
N ASN A 179 3.33 -7.93 2.41
CA ASN A 179 4.06 -7.36 1.27
C ASN A 179 3.14 -7.09 0.10
N LEU A 180 3.45 -6.02 -0.64
CA LEU A 180 2.98 -5.83 -2.01
C LEU A 180 4.03 -6.43 -2.96
N ILE A 181 3.62 -7.45 -3.74
CA ILE A 181 4.50 -8.19 -4.64
C ILE A 181 3.90 -8.13 -6.04
N GLN A 182 4.58 -7.48 -6.98
CA GLN A 182 4.04 -7.24 -8.31
C GLN A 182 5.02 -7.70 -9.39
N GLN A 183 4.53 -8.51 -10.32
CA GLN A 183 5.26 -8.96 -11.50
C GLN A 183 4.89 -8.14 -12.73
N GLY A 184 5.90 -7.48 -13.30
CA GLY A 184 5.76 -6.64 -14.48
C GLY A 184 5.50 -7.43 -15.77
N PRO A 185 4.95 -6.78 -16.82
CA PRO A 185 4.65 -7.44 -18.08
C PRO A 185 5.91 -7.95 -18.81
N ASN A 186 7.08 -7.37 -18.54
CA ASN A 186 8.35 -7.69 -19.18
C ASN A 186 9.18 -8.72 -18.40
N SER A 187 8.73 -9.15 -17.22
CA SER A 187 9.46 -10.07 -16.34
C SER A 187 9.83 -11.34 -17.10
N HIS A 188 11.10 -11.75 -17.07
CA HIS A 188 11.56 -12.89 -17.86
C HIS A 188 11.13 -14.23 -17.26
N ASN A 189 11.10 -14.34 -15.93
CA ASN A 189 10.62 -15.54 -15.25
C ASN A 189 9.11 -15.44 -15.02
N SER A 190 8.46 -16.60 -14.94
CA SER A 190 7.01 -16.70 -14.73
C SER A 190 6.63 -16.81 -13.26
N THR A 191 7.56 -17.08 -12.35
CA THR A 191 7.23 -17.26 -10.93
C THR A 191 7.47 -16.00 -10.13
N LEU A 192 6.56 -15.65 -9.21
CA LEU A 192 6.73 -14.51 -8.31
C LEU A 192 7.53 -14.86 -7.05
N LEU A 193 7.00 -15.80 -6.26
CA LEU A 193 7.65 -16.33 -5.07
C LEU A 193 8.15 -17.76 -5.33
N SER A 194 9.47 -17.94 -5.33
CA SER A 194 10.14 -19.23 -5.43
C SER A 194 10.68 -19.67 -4.08
N TYR A 195 10.36 -20.89 -3.66
CA TYR A 195 10.82 -21.47 -2.40
C TYR A 195 11.37 -22.89 -2.60
N GLY A 196 12.63 -23.10 -2.20
CA GLY A 196 13.27 -24.42 -2.21
C GLY A 196 13.76 -24.91 -3.58
N ALA A 197 13.83 -24.04 -4.60
CA ALA A 197 14.15 -24.41 -5.97
C ALA A 197 15.55 -25.00 -6.21
N GLU A 198 16.54 -24.66 -5.39
CA GLU A 198 17.95 -25.10 -5.51
C GLU A 198 18.33 -26.17 -4.46
N ASN A 199 17.35 -26.95 -3.98
CA ASN A 199 17.44 -27.96 -2.92
C ASN A 199 17.59 -27.39 -1.50
N VAL A 200 17.07 -28.13 -0.51
CA VAL A 200 17.29 -27.84 0.91
C VAL A 200 18.78 -27.85 1.25
N HIS A 201 19.21 -26.91 2.09
CA HIS A 201 20.61 -26.78 2.49
C HIS A 201 20.77 -27.11 3.98
N PRO A 202 21.83 -27.83 4.41
CA PRO A 202 22.03 -28.19 5.83
C PRO A 202 22.12 -27.03 6.81
N ARG A 203 22.41 -25.80 6.33
CA ARG A 203 22.40 -24.58 7.14
C ARG A 203 21.00 -24.00 7.37
N ASN A 204 19.98 -24.53 6.70
CA ASN A 204 18.59 -24.06 6.75
C ASN A 204 17.74 -25.21 7.34
N PRO A 205 17.79 -25.42 8.66
CA PRO A 205 17.13 -26.57 9.30
C PRO A 205 15.60 -26.47 9.30
N GLY A 206 15.06 -25.26 9.16
CA GLY A 206 13.62 -25.01 9.04
C GLY A 206 13.13 -25.08 7.59
N HIS A 207 11.90 -25.52 7.40
CA HIS A 207 11.27 -25.65 6.09
C HIS A 207 9.90 -25.00 6.00
N ASP A 208 9.49 -24.28 7.04
CA ASP A 208 8.19 -23.61 7.11
C ASP A 208 8.15 -22.37 6.22
N LEU A 209 7.10 -22.26 5.42
CA LEU A 209 6.80 -21.07 4.62
C LEU A 209 5.42 -20.54 5.01
N TYR A 210 5.40 -19.34 5.56
CA TYR A 210 4.20 -18.59 5.90
C TYR A 210 4.03 -17.43 4.91
N VAL A 211 2.95 -17.43 4.14
CA VAL A 211 2.61 -16.38 3.17
C VAL A 211 1.29 -15.77 3.61
N ILE A 212 1.36 -14.64 4.33
CA ILE A 212 0.22 -14.11 5.10
C ILE A 212 -0.06 -12.66 4.70
N ASN A 213 -1.31 -12.33 4.37
CA ASN A 213 -1.74 -10.95 4.12
C ASN A 213 -0.88 -10.21 3.08
N ASN A 214 -0.45 -10.88 2.01
CA ASN A 214 0.27 -10.21 0.92
C ASN A 214 -0.69 -9.88 -0.22
N THR A 215 -0.38 -8.83 -0.98
CA THR A 215 -1.05 -8.53 -2.25
C THR A 215 -0.09 -8.91 -3.37
N PHE A 216 -0.37 -10.02 -4.05
CA PHE A 216 0.31 -10.43 -5.27
C PHE A 216 -0.43 -9.91 -6.50
N VAL A 217 0.32 -9.29 -7.42
CA VAL A 217 -0.21 -8.77 -8.68
C VAL A 217 0.62 -9.30 -9.83
N ASN A 218 -0.01 -9.90 -10.83
CA ASN A 218 0.67 -10.32 -12.05
C ASN A 218 0.15 -9.58 -13.29
N GLN A 219 1.07 -8.94 -14.01
CA GLN A 219 0.84 -8.32 -15.32
C GLN A 219 1.44 -9.12 -16.48
N ARG A 220 2.23 -10.17 -16.21
CA ARG A 220 2.82 -11.02 -17.24
C ARG A 220 1.75 -11.89 -17.90
N THR A 221 1.53 -11.68 -19.20
CA THR A 221 0.52 -12.42 -20.00
C THR A 221 1.06 -13.72 -20.60
N ALA A 222 2.39 -13.89 -20.66
CA ALA A 222 3.05 -15.10 -21.15
C ALA A 222 3.04 -16.27 -20.13
N GLY A 223 2.05 -16.29 -19.23
CA GLY A 223 1.91 -17.24 -18.14
C GLY A 223 2.72 -16.86 -16.88
N ALA A 224 2.10 -17.08 -15.72
CA ALA A 224 2.70 -16.82 -14.42
C ALA A 224 2.31 -17.88 -13.37
N THR A 225 3.12 -17.98 -12.33
CA THR A 225 2.87 -18.77 -11.12
C THR A 225 3.11 -17.87 -9.91
N PHE A 226 2.10 -17.67 -9.08
CA PHE A 226 2.24 -16.80 -7.91
C PHE A 226 3.22 -17.40 -6.88
N ILE A 227 3.07 -18.67 -6.55
CA ILE A 227 3.91 -19.34 -5.56
C ILE A 227 4.40 -20.68 -6.10
N ARG A 228 5.72 -20.92 -6.07
CA ARG A 228 6.30 -22.24 -6.33
C ARG A 228 6.96 -22.75 -5.06
N VAL A 229 6.47 -23.88 -4.55
CA VAL A 229 7.02 -24.55 -3.37
C VAL A 229 7.59 -25.90 -3.78
N ASP A 230 8.92 -26.07 -3.73
CA ASP A 230 9.53 -27.36 -4.03
C ASP A 230 9.22 -28.41 -2.94
N ALA A 231 8.90 -29.65 -3.33
CA ALA A 231 8.33 -30.66 -2.44
C ALA A 231 9.31 -31.32 -1.46
N ARG A 232 10.60 -30.98 -1.53
CA ARG A 232 11.67 -31.72 -0.84
C ARG A 232 11.73 -31.49 0.67
N GLY A 233 11.16 -30.39 1.17
CA GLY A 233 11.02 -30.16 2.62
C GLY A 233 9.82 -30.86 3.25
N GLY A 234 8.88 -31.36 2.44
CA GLY A 234 7.67 -32.07 2.90
C GLY A 234 6.67 -31.24 3.71
N VAL A 235 6.99 -29.99 4.06
CA VAL A 235 6.13 -29.07 4.82
C VAL A 235 5.35 -28.19 3.83
N PRO A 236 4.02 -28.32 3.73
CA PRO A 236 3.19 -27.41 2.94
C PRO A 236 3.33 -25.96 3.42
N ALA A 237 3.33 -25.01 2.49
CA ALA A 237 3.25 -23.60 2.85
C ALA A 237 1.87 -23.27 3.43
N LEU A 238 1.81 -22.43 4.46
CA LEU A 238 0.57 -21.81 4.93
C LEU A 238 0.36 -20.51 4.16
N VAL A 239 -0.71 -20.46 3.37
CA VAL A 239 -1.04 -19.32 2.51
C VAL A 239 -2.39 -18.78 2.95
N THR A 240 -2.40 -17.67 3.67
CA THR A 240 -3.58 -17.13 4.34
C THR A 240 -3.78 -15.65 4.05
N ASN A 241 -5.03 -15.22 3.80
CA ASN A 241 -5.41 -13.81 3.61
C ASN A 241 -4.65 -13.09 2.49
N ASN A 242 -4.17 -13.77 1.44
CA ASN A 242 -3.49 -13.10 0.33
C ASN A 242 -4.47 -12.72 -0.78
N ILE A 243 -4.18 -11.61 -1.47
CA ILE A 243 -4.79 -11.30 -2.76
C ILE A 243 -3.87 -11.82 -3.87
N PHE A 244 -4.41 -12.57 -4.83
CA PHE A 244 -3.75 -12.98 -6.06
C PHE A 244 -4.51 -12.38 -7.24
N ALA A 245 -4.04 -11.22 -7.71
CA ALA A 245 -4.67 -10.48 -8.79
C ALA A 245 -3.90 -10.64 -10.12
N GLY A 246 -4.61 -10.99 -11.19
CA GLY A 246 -4.04 -11.18 -12.52
C GLY A 246 -4.00 -12.65 -12.96
N PRO A 247 -3.73 -12.91 -14.25
CA PRO A 247 -3.72 -14.26 -14.80
C PRO A 247 -2.55 -15.05 -14.22
N GLY A 248 -2.76 -16.31 -13.83
CA GLY A 248 -1.68 -17.16 -13.36
C GLY A 248 -2.15 -18.38 -12.60
N THR A 249 -1.24 -19.32 -12.40
CA THR A 249 -1.45 -20.45 -11.49
C THR A 249 -1.13 -20.00 -10.06
N LEU A 250 -2.06 -20.21 -9.13
CA LEU A 250 -1.87 -19.80 -7.73
C LEU A 250 -0.64 -20.46 -7.11
N ALA A 251 -0.54 -21.79 -7.20
CA ALA A 251 0.60 -22.51 -6.66
C ALA A 251 1.01 -23.72 -7.51
N THR A 252 2.31 -24.02 -7.52
CA THR A 252 2.87 -25.26 -8.10
C THR A 252 3.85 -25.93 -7.14
N GLY A 253 4.08 -27.22 -7.36
CA GLY A 253 4.93 -28.04 -6.51
C GLY A 253 4.15 -28.67 -5.35
N LEU A 254 4.65 -28.56 -4.12
CA LEU A 254 3.96 -29.09 -2.94
C LEU A 254 2.65 -28.30 -2.70
N PRO A 255 1.49 -28.96 -2.62
CA PRO A 255 0.23 -28.26 -2.42
C PRO A 255 0.23 -27.46 -1.11
N PRO A 256 0.01 -26.14 -1.15
CA PRO A 256 -0.08 -25.33 0.06
C PRO A 256 -1.42 -25.53 0.77
N VAL A 257 -1.47 -25.16 2.05
CA VAL A 257 -2.72 -24.97 2.79
C VAL A 257 -3.24 -23.56 2.49
N LEU A 258 -4.38 -23.47 1.81
CA LEU A 258 -5.01 -22.21 1.42
C LEU A 258 -6.15 -21.86 2.39
N VAL A 259 -6.12 -20.66 2.97
CA VAL A 259 -7.19 -20.17 3.87
C VAL A 259 -7.52 -18.72 3.55
N ALA A 260 -8.79 -18.40 3.30
CA ALA A 260 -9.27 -17.02 3.11
C ALA A 260 -8.45 -16.16 2.13
N ASN A 261 -8.01 -16.73 1.01
CA ASN A 261 -7.32 -15.96 -0.05
C ASN A 261 -8.33 -15.48 -1.10
N LEU A 262 -8.11 -14.27 -1.61
CA LEU A 262 -8.84 -13.74 -2.75
C LEU A 262 -8.03 -14.01 -4.03
N GLN A 263 -8.62 -14.67 -5.01
CA GLN A 263 -8.02 -14.83 -6.34
C GLN A 263 -8.92 -14.19 -7.40
N VAL A 264 -8.37 -13.25 -8.16
CA VAL A 264 -9.08 -12.58 -9.26
C VAL A 264 -8.21 -12.61 -10.52
N ASN A 265 -8.72 -13.16 -11.62
CA ASN A 265 -7.96 -13.24 -12.88
C ASN A 265 -7.86 -11.88 -13.58
N ASP A 266 -8.92 -11.07 -13.48
CA ASP A 266 -8.92 -9.68 -13.91
C ASP A 266 -8.61 -8.78 -12.70
N PRO A 267 -7.46 -8.09 -12.67
CA PRO A 267 -7.09 -7.22 -11.56
C PRO A 267 -8.08 -6.10 -11.28
N ALA A 268 -8.90 -5.69 -12.26
CA ALA A 268 -9.96 -4.70 -12.04
C ALA A 268 -11.01 -5.18 -11.03
N GLN A 269 -11.13 -6.50 -10.82
CA GLN A 269 -12.04 -7.10 -9.84
C GLN A 269 -11.46 -7.12 -8.41
N GLY A 270 -10.19 -6.75 -8.22
CA GLY A 270 -9.58 -6.65 -6.89
C GLY A 270 -10.08 -5.45 -6.07
N GLY A 271 -10.73 -4.47 -6.72
CA GLY A 271 -11.20 -3.25 -6.07
C GLY A 271 -10.05 -2.36 -5.60
N PHE A 272 -9.00 -2.22 -6.40
CA PHE A 272 -7.84 -1.39 -6.10
C PHE A 272 -8.06 0.08 -6.48
N ALA A 273 -7.44 1.00 -5.73
CA ALA A 273 -7.54 2.45 -5.96
C ALA A 273 -6.99 2.87 -7.32
N GLY A 274 -5.88 2.25 -7.78
CA GLY A 274 -5.23 2.61 -9.04
C GLY A 274 -4.32 1.51 -9.56
N TYR A 275 -4.90 0.43 -10.11
CA TYR A 275 -4.13 -0.71 -10.65
C TYR A 275 -3.07 -0.32 -11.69
N ALA A 276 -3.38 0.63 -12.58
CA ALA A 276 -2.47 1.09 -13.63
C ALA A 276 -1.31 1.95 -13.10
N ASP A 277 -1.49 2.55 -11.93
CA ASP A 277 -0.53 3.44 -11.27
C ASP A 277 0.21 2.73 -10.12
N PHE A 278 0.08 1.40 -10.04
CA PHE A 278 0.61 0.57 -8.95
C PHE A 278 0.11 0.94 -7.55
N ASP A 279 -1.09 1.55 -7.48
CA ASP A 279 -1.80 1.80 -6.24
C ASP A 279 -2.79 0.67 -5.97
N TYR A 280 -2.39 -0.21 -5.06
CA TYR A 280 -3.13 -1.40 -4.66
C TYR A 280 -3.80 -1.28 -3.29
N HIS A 281 -3.97 -0.05 -2.78
CA HIS A 281 -4.88 0.17 -1.66
C HIS A 281 -6.30 -0.25 -2.05
N LEU A 282 -7.05 -0.74 -1.07
CA LEU A 282 -8.42 -1.18 -1.27
C LEU A 282 -9.33 0.05 -1.45
N THR A 283 -10.32 -0.10 -2.32
CA THR A 283 -11.47 0.81 -2.40
C THR A 283 -12.64 0.22 -1.63
N ALA A 284 -13.64 1.04 -1.30
CA ALA A 284 -14.86 0.62 -0.61
C ALA A 284 -15.59 -0.58 -1.26
N GLY A 285 -15.43 -0.76 -2.57
CA GLY A 285 -16.03 -1.87 -3.31
C GLY A 285 -15.18 -3.14 -3.35
N SER A 286 -14.03 -3.19 -2.66
CA SER A 286 -13.14 -4.34 -2.73
C SER A 286 -13.75 -5.56 -2.03
N PRO A 287 -13.73 -6.75 -2.67
CA PRO A 287 -14.15 -7.99 -2.03
C PRO A 287 -13.16 -8.49 -0.95
N ALA A 288 -12.02 -7.81 -0.77
CA ALA A 288 -11.03 -8.14 0.24
C ALA A 288 -11.39 -7.62 1.64
N ILE A 289 -12.29 -6.62 1.72
CA ILE A 289 -12.68 -5.95 2.96
C ILE A 289 -13.44 -6.92 3.87
N ASN A 290 -13.04 -7.02 5.14
CA ASN A 290 -13.60 -7.87 6.19
C ASN A 290 -13.72 -9.35 5.80
N ALA A 291 -12.89 -9.83 4.86
CA ALA A 291 -12.96 -11.18 4.30
C ALA A 291 -11.87 -12.12 4.81
N GLY A 292 -10.89 -11.61 5.58
CA GLY A 292 -9.80 -12.40 6.12
C GLY A 292 -10.17 -13.17 7.38
N VAL A 293 -9.22 -13.95 7.88
CA VAL A 293 -9.31 -14.68 9.15
C VAL A 293 -8.07 -14.42 9.98
N GLU A 294 -8.17 -14.53 11.31
CA GLU A 294 -6.98 -14.47 12.18
C GLU A 294 -5.97 -15.57 11.80
N PRO A 295 -4.75 -15.21 11.34
CA PRO A 295 -3.78 -16.20 10.85
C PRO A 295 -3.07 -16.96 11.98
N GLY A 296 -3.20 -16.51 13.23
CA GLY A 296 -2.69 -17.20 14.41
C GLY A 296 -1.18 -17.08 14.59
N LEU A 297 -0.56 -18.16 15.08
CA LEU A 297 0.86 -18.23 15.40
C LEU A 297 1.55 -19.28 14.52
N ALA A 298 2.81 -19.01 14.19
CA ALA A 298 3.73 -20.00 13.65
C ALA A 298 4.10 -21.06 14.69
N ALA A 299 4.75 -22.14 14.23
CA ALA A 299 5.15 -23.25 15.10
C ALA A 299 6.13 -22.83 16.21
N ASP A 300 6.92 -21.78 15.98
CA ASP A 300 7.85 -21.19 16.96
C ASP A 300 7.20 -20.14 17.88
N GLY A 301 5.89 -19.89 17.73
CA GLY A 301 5.13 -18.89 18.48
C GLY A 301 5.13 -17.48 17.87
N THR A 302 5.77 -17.27 16.72
CA THR A 302 5.76 -15.97 16.02
C THR A 302 4.33 -15.60 15.59
N PRO A 303 3.81 -14.41 15.96
CA PRO A 303 2.53 -13.95 15.44
C PRO A 303 2.55 -13.76 13.93
N LEU A 304 1.53 -14.29 13.25
CA LEU A 304 1.40 -14.19 11.79
C LEU A 304 0.56 -13.00 11.33
N ALA A 305 -0.21 -12.38 12.22
CA ALA A 305 -1.03 -11.23 11.89
C ALA A 305 -0.15 -10.00 11.56
N PRO A 306 -0.37 -9.32 10.42
CA PRO A 306 0.35 -8.10 10.09
C PRO A 306 0.00 -6.98 11.08
N VAL A 307 1.01 -6.24 11.54
CA VAL A 307 0.85 -5.09 12.46
C VAL A 307 1.23 -3.75 11.83
N ALA A 308 1.71 -3.78 10.59
CA ALA A 308 2.13 -2.62 9.83
C ALA A 308 1.75 -2.79 8.36
N GLN A 309 1.76 -1.69 7.62
CA GLN A 309 1.65 -1.70 6.16
C GLN A 309 2.67 -0.74 5.55
N TYR A 310 3.09 -1.06 4.33
CA TYR A 310 4.09 -0.30 3.60
C TYR A 310 3.52 1.06 3.17
N VAL A 311 4.30 2.13 3.30
CA VAL A 311 3.96 3.44 2.74
C VAL A 311 5.02 3.81 1.72
N HIS A 312 4.58 4.10 0.50
CA HIS A 312 5.49 4.48 -0.57
C HIS A 312 6.17 5.83 -0.24
N GLN A 313 7.49 6.00 -0.41
CA GLN A 313 8.42 5.12 -1.13
C GLN A 313 9.25 4.16 -0.26
N THR A 314 9.58 4.50 0.99
CA THR A 314 10.31 3.60 1.89
C THR A 314 9.92 3.94 3.32
N ALA A 315 8.63 3.84 3.61
CA ALA A 315 8.03 4.18 4.89
C ALA A 315 7.05 3.09 5.33
N ALA A 316 6.48 3.29 6.52
CA ALA A 316 5.53 2.36 7.11
C ALA A 316 4.56 3.11 8.01
N GLU A 317 3.39 2.53 8.18
CA GLU A 317 2.42 2.93 9.18
C GLU A 317 1.84 1.71 9.90
N GLU A 318 1.18 1.95 11.02
CA GLU A 318 0.46 0.91 11.76
C GLU A 318 -0.69 0.39 10.91
N ARG A 319 -0.87 -0.94 10.89
CA ARG A 319 -2.06 -1.55 10.30
C ARG A 319 -3.12 -1.68 11.38
N ILE A 320 -4.16 -0.85 11.31
CA ILE A 320 -5.22 -0.80 12.32
C ILE A 320 -6.43 -1.59 11.82
N THR A 321 -6.63 -2.81 12.32
CA THR A 321 -7.82 -3.62 12.04
C THR A 321 -9.03 -3.06 12.80
N SER A 322 -10.12 -2.72 12.10
CA SER A 322 -11.33 -2.17 12.73
C SER A 322 -12.33 -3.24 13.18
N GLU A 323 -12.39 -4.40 12.51
CA GLU A 323 -13.25 -5.52 12.86
C GLU A 323 -12.63 -6.87 12.47
N VAL A 324 -12.89 -7.33 11.25
CA VAL A 324 -12.32 -8.54 10.66
C VAL A 324 -11.17 -8.09 9.78
N ILE A 325 -10.01 -8.73 9.93
CA ILE A 325 -8.83 -8.39 9.12
C ILE A 325 -9.15 -8.47 7.62
N ASP A 326 -8.73 -7.45 6.87
CA ASP A 326 -8.85 -7.48 5.41
C ASP A 326 -7.86 -8.48 4.79
N ILE A 327 -8.24 -9.05 3.65
CA ILE A 327 -7.32 -9.83 2.82
C ILE A 327 -6.33 -8.86 2.15
N GLY A 328 -5.04 -9.23 2.09
CA GLY A 328 -4.00 -8.50 1.37
C GLY A 328 -3.13 -7.59 2.23
N ALA A 329 -2.21 -6.88 1.56
CA ALA A 329 -1.15 -6.09 2.17
C ALA A 329 -1.62 -4.84 2.93
N TYR A 330 -2.78 -4.31 2.56
CA TYR A 330 -3.35 -3.09 3.12
C TYR A 330 -4.66 -3.38 3.84
N GLU A 331 -4.90 -2.69 4.95
CA GLU A 331 -6.23 -2.57 5.53
C GLU A 331 -6.96 -1.40 4.84
N TYR A 332 -8.25 -1.57 4.56
CA TYR A 332 -9.11 -0.51 4.09
C TYR A 332 -9.41 0.47 5.23
N HIS A 333 -9.12 1.74 4.99
CA HIS A 333 -9.51 2.83 5.86
C HIS A 333 -10.51 3.71 5.12
N ASP A 334 -11.72 3.82 5.65
CA ASP A 334 -12.71 4.77 5.18
C ASP A 334 -12.29 6.19 5.60
N PRO A 335 -11.97 7.08 4.64
CA PRO A 335 -11.50 8.43 4.94
C PRO A 335 -12.64 9.45 5.00
N THR A 336 -13.89 9.05 4.72
CA THR A 336 -15.00 9.96 4.50
C THR A 336 -16.00 9.91 5.67
N PRO A 337 -16.33 11.05 6.30
CA PRO A 337 -17.44 11.10 7.24
C PRO A 337 -18.79 10.88 6.53
N PRO A 338 -19.85 10.47 7.27
CA PRO A 338 -21.20 10.37 6.75
C PRO A 338 -21.69 11.63 6.03
N VAL A 339 -22.51 11.45 5.00
CA VAL A 339 -23.26 12.53 4.36
C VAL A 339 -24.67 12.64 4.97
N ILE A 340 -25.05 13.85 5.36
CA ILE A 340 -26.36 14.17 5.96
C ILE A 340 -27.09 15.15 5.06
N THR A 341 -28.23 14.73 4.49
CA THR A 341 -29.07 15.57 3.62
C THR A 341 -30.40 15.88 4.29
N PRO A 342 -30.66 17.14 4.71
CA PRO A 342 -31.98 17.54 5.17
C PRO A 342 -32.98 17.69 4.02
N ALA A 343 -34.23 17.31 4.27
CA ALA A 343 -35.37 17.62 3.43
C ALA A 343 -36.43 18.37 4.25
N VAL A 344 -36.79 19.57 3.81
CA VAL A 344 -37.74 20.45 4.50
C VAL A 344 -38.95 20.67 3.61
N GLN A 345 -40.13 20.30 4.08
CA GLN A 345 -41.38 20.40 3.34
C GLN A 345 -42.41 21.22 4.11
N GLY A 346 -43.08 22.15 3.44
CA GLY A 346 -44.12 22.99 4.04
C GLY A 346 -44.55 24.11 3.09
N PRO A 347 -45.67 24.79 3.38
CA PRO A 347 -46.15 25.91 2.57
C PRO A 347 -45.21 27.11 2.71
N GLN A 348 -44.61 27.52 1.61
CA GLN A 348 -43.62 28.60 1.55
C GLN A 348 -44.28 29.98 1.58
N GLY A 349 -43.70 30.89 2.35
CA GLY A 349 -43.98 32.31 2.38
C GLY A 349 -42.85 33.13 1.74
N ALA A 350 -42.82 34.43 2.04
CA ALA A 350 -41.76 35.33 1.55
C ALA A 350 -40.52 35.28 2.45
N GLY A 351 -39.34 35.57 1.89
CA GLY A 351 -38.11 35.78 2.67
C GLY A 351 -37.62 34.58 3.48
N GLY A 352 -37.96 33.35 3.05
CA GLY A 352 -37.55 32.11 3.73
C GLY A 352 -38.41 31.72 4.94
N TRP A 353 -39.59 32.31 5.09
CA TRP A 353 -40.59 31.92 6.09
C TRP A 353 -41.54 30.88 5.54
N TYR A 354 -42.04 30.01 6.43
CA TYR A 354 -43.14 29.10 6.14
C TYR A 354 -44.45 29.65 6.71
N THR A 355 -45.56 29.36 6.05
CA THR A 355 -46.90 29.89 6.41
C THR A 355 -47.80 28.83 7.09
N GLY A 356 -47.23 27.70 7.47
CA GLY A 356 -47.96 26.58 8.04
C GLY A 356 -47.04 25.46 8.50
N ARG A 357 -47.60 24.25 8.67
CA ARG A 357 -46.88 23.06 9.14
C ARG A 357 -45.63 22.80 8.29
N VAL A 358 -44.48 22.61 8.93
CA VAL A 358 -43.22 22.22 8.30
C VAL A 358 -42.78 20.85 8.81
N THR A 359 -42.44 19.96 7.90
CA THR A 359 -41.85 18.64 8.19
C THR A 359 -40.39 18.66 7.76
N ILE A 360 -39.50 18.25 8.66
CA ILE A 360 -38.07 18.09 8.43
C ILE A 360 -37.76 16.60 8.53
N SER A 361 -37.17 16.03 7.50
CA SER A 361 -36.64 14.67 7.50
C SER A 361 -35.17 14.67 7.09
N TRP A 362 -34.43 13.66 7.48
CA TRP A 362 -32.99 13.54 7.19
C TRP A 362 -32.71 12.25 6.42
N SER A 363 -31.83 12.32 5.44
CA SER A 363 -31.25 11.15 4.78
C SER A 363 -29.78 11.06 5.17
N LEU A 364 -29.38 9.90 5.70
CA LEU A 364 -28.01 9.59 6.09
C LEU A 364 -27.44 8.59 5.10
N SER A 365 -26.24 8.82 4.62
CA SER A 365 -25.53 7.90 3.74
C SER A 365 -24.04 7.93 4.04
N ASP A 366 -23.47 6.75 4.14
CA ASP A 366 -22.02 6.52 4.17
C ASP A 366 -21.82 5.25 3.33
N PRO A 367 -21.55 5.38 2.03
CA PRO A 367 -21.44 4.24 1.13
C PRO A 367 -20.32 3.26 1.50
N GLU A 368 -19.27 3.75 2.14
CA GLU A 368 -18.02 3.05 2.43
C GLU A 368 -18.17 2.07 3.60
N THR A 369 -18.59 2.56 4.77
CA THR A 369 -18.68 1.75 5.99
C THR A 369 -20.06 1.78 6.63
N GLY A 370 -20.96 2.64 6.15
CA GLY A 370 -22.32 2.75 6.65
C GLY A 370 -22.40 3.49 7.98
N ILE A 371 -23.63 3.79 8.40
CA ILE A 371 -23.89 4.56 9.61
C ILE A 371 -23.85 3.65 10.84
N ALA A 372 -22.99 3.97 11.80
CA ALA A 372 -22.92 3.29 13.09
C ALA A 372 -23.90 3.89 14.11
N SER A 373 -24.01 5.22 14.15
CA SER A 373 -24.95 5.90 15.05
C SER A 373 -25.37 7.26 14.50
N SER A 374 -26.50 7.77 14.99
CA SER A 374 -26.96 9.12 14.67
C SER A 374 -27.72 9.74 15.84
N THR A 375 -27.79 11.07 15.88
CA THR A 375 -28.46 11.83 16.94
C THR A 375 -29.11 13.07 16.33
N GLY A 376 -30.39 13.31 16.66
CA GLY A 376 -31.15 14.45 16.13
C GLY A 376 -31.60 14.31 14.67
N CYS A 377 -31.49 13.11 14.09
CA CYS A 377 -31.83 12.82 12.70
C CYS A 377 -33.26 12.28 12.50
N GLU A 378 -34.07 12.29 13.56
CA GLU A 378 -35.47 11.88 13.50
C GLU A 378 -36.33 12.90 12.73
N SER A 379 -37.37 12.40 12.07
CA SER A 379 -38.34 13.26 11.38
C SER A 379 -39.07 14.16 12.39
N THR A 380 -39.01 15.47 12.19
CA THR A 380 -39.56 16.46 13.10
C THR A 380 -40.63 17.29 12.39
N VAL A 381 -41.77 17.51 13.05
CA VAL A 381 -42.85 18.36 12.54
C VAL A 381 -42.99 19.59 13.42
N LEU A 382 -42.87 20.77 12.82
CA LEU A 382 -43.08 22.05 13.47
C LEU A 382 -44.44 22.62 13.07
N THR A 383 -45.28 22.90 14.06
CA THR A 383 -46.61 23.47 13.86
C THR A 383 -46.77 24.87 14.42
N GLU A 384 -45.95 25.31 15.37
CA GLU A 384 -46.11 26.61 16.04
C GLU A 384 -45.36 27.74 15.34
N ASP A 385 -45.87 28.97 15.47
CA ASP A 385 -45.16 30.15 14.98
C ASP A 385 -43.80 30.27 15.69
N THR A 386 -42.78 30.55 14.91
CA THR A 386 -41.41 30.65 15.42
C THR A 386 -40.58 31.60 14.56
N ALA A 387 -39.80 32.45 15.22
CA ALA A 387 -38.83 33.31 14.55
C ALA A 387 -37.58 32.55 14.04
N GLY A 388 -37.45 31.28 14.43
CA GLY A 388 -36.35 30.41 14.05
C GLY A 388 -36.15 29.28 15.05
N VAL A 389 -36.41 28.04 14.64
CA VAL A 389 -36.00 26.81 15.36
C VAL A 389 -34.92 26.13 14.53
N THR A 390 -33.77 25.87 15.14
CA THR A 390 -32.69 25.12 14.50
C THR A 390 -32.75 23.66 14.96
N LEU A 391 -32.80 22.75 13.98
CA LEU A 391 -32.68 21.32 14.19
C LEU A 391 -31.33 20.87 13.64
N THR A 392 -30.61 20.06 14.41
CA THR A 392 -29.30 19.55 14.05
C THR A 392 -29.33 18.02 14.07
N CYS A 393 -28.90 17.43 12.97
CA CYS A 393 -28.67 15.99 12.84
C CYS A 393 -27.17 15.75 12.79
N SER A 394 -26.68 14.79 13.58
CA SER A 394 -25.30 14.33 13.58
C SER A 394 -25.25 12.82 13.36
N ALA A 395 -24.28 12.33 12.59
CA ALA A 395 -24.10 10.92 12.31
C ALA A 395 -22.61 10.53 12.43
N VAL A 396 -22.37 9.28 12.81
CA VAL A 396 -21.04 8.66 12.92
C VAL A 396 -21.04 7.37 12.10
N ASN A 397 -20.03 7.16 11.26
CA ASN A 397 -19.86 5.90 10.51
C ASN A 397 -19.17 4.81 11.36
N ARG A 398 -18.97 3.61 10.80
CA ARG A 398 -18.40 2.48 11.55
C ARG A 398 -16.93 2.61 11.88
N VAL A 399 -16.21 3.49 11.18
CA VAL A 399 -14.81 3.82 11.50
C VAL A 399 -14.66 5.02 12.44
N GLY A 400 -15.78 5.57 12.93
CA GLY A 400 -15.80 6.62 13.95
C GLY A 400 -15.70 8.05 13.42
N LEU A 401 -15.74 8.26 12.09
CA LEU A 401 -15.81 9.60 11.51
C LEU A 401 -17.22 10.17 11.65
N SER A 402 -17.31 11.46 11.97
CA SER A 402 -18.58 12.12 12.29
C SER A 402 -18.85 13.34 11.42
N SER A 403 -20.11 13.59 11.10
CA SER A 403 -20.57 14.83 10.47
C SER A 403 -21.85 15.35 11.13
N SER A 404 -22.18 16.62 10.89
CA SER A 404 -23.41 17.23 11.35
C SER A 404 -23.98 18.20 10.31
N ALA A 405 -25.31 18.26 10.21
CA ALA A 405 -26.03 19.23 9.39
C ALA A 405 -27.15 19.87 10.19
N SER A 406 -27.44 21.14 9.92
CA SER A 406 -28.47 21.90 10.62
C SER A 406 -29.41 22.61 9.66
N VAL A 407 -30.69 22.70 10.03
CA VAL A 407 -31.73 23.48 9.33
C VAL A 407 -32.38 24.42 10.31
N THR A 408 -32.52 25.70 9.93
CA THR A 408 -33.32 26.67 10.69
C THR A 408 -34.64 26.93 9.98
N VAL A 409 -35.76 26.70 10.67
CA VAL A 409 -37.11 26.90 10.17
C VAL A 409 -37.79 28.06 10.88
N LYS A 410 -38.40 28.97 10.13
CA LYS A 410 -39.21 30.09 10.63
C LYS A 410 -40.65 29.93 10.16
N ILE A 411 -41.62 30.09 11.05
CA ILE A 411 -43.05 29.92 10.74
C ILE A 411 -43.80 31.18 11.17
N ASP A 412 -44.55 31.76 10.23
CA ASP A 412 -45.52 32.84 10.48
C ASP A 412 -46.83 32.51 9.74
N LYS A 413 -47.81 32.00 10.48
CA LYS A 413 -49.15 31.68 9.98
C LYS A 413 -50.00 32.91 9.67
N THR A 414 -49.61 34.09 10.17
CA THR A 414 -50.39 35.33 10.04
C THR A 414 -50.10 36.07 8.74
N HIS A 415 -48.98 35.77 8.08
CA HIS A 415 -48.59 36.36 6.80
C HIS A 415 -49.18 35.58 5.60
N GLN A 416 -50.44 35.85 5.23
CA GLN A 416 -50.96 35.40 3.94
C GLN A 416 -50.31 36.19 2.79
N PRO A 417 -50.01 35.57 1.62
CA PRO A 417 -49.46 36.29 0.48
C PRO A 417 -50.42 37.41 0.09
N SER A 418 -49.89 38.64 0.00
CA SER A 418 -50.64 39.84 -0.32
C SER A 418 -51.53 39.60 -1.54
N ARG A 419 -52.86 39.62 -1.35
CA ARG A 419 -53.82 39.61 -2.46
C ARG A 419 -53.48 40.79 -3.37
N VAL A 420 -52.93 40.50 -4.56
CA VAL A 420 -52.81 41.48 -5.63
C VAL A 420 -54.23 41.88 -6.01
N TRP A 421 -54.68 43.03 -5.52
CA TRP A 421 -55.92 43.64 -5.98
C TRP A 421 -55.73 44.01 -7.45
N ARG A 422 -56.25 43.17 -8.36
CA ARG A 422 -56.48 43.59 -9.75
C ARG A 422 -57.44 44.77 -9.70
N ARG A 423 -56.95 45.99 -9.92
CA ARG A 423 -57.80 47.16 -10.20
C ARG A 423 -58.70 46.81 -11.38
N ARG A 424 -60.00 46.64 -11.12
CA ARG A 424 -61.02 46.75 -12.17
C ARG A 424 -60.99 48.19 -12.65
N THR A 425 -60.49 48.42 -13.86
CA THR A 425 -60.72 49.66 -14.59
C THR A 425 -62.21 49.74 -14.91
N ALA A 426 -62.91 50.68 -14.29
CA ALA A 426 -64.26 51.06 -14.69
C ALA A 426 -64.22 51.65 -16.10
N ARG A 427 -65.14 51.16 -16.94
CA ARG A 427 -65.56 51.84 -18.17
C ARG A 427 -66.33 53.09 -17.75
N ASP A 428 -65.96 54.23 -18.34
CA ASP A 428 -66.79 55.35 -18.80
C ASP A 428 -65.78 56.25 -19.57
N GLY A 429 -65.98 56.74 -20.80
CA GLY A 429 -67.21 57.02 -21.50
C GLY A 429 -67.31 58.54 -21.77
N PHE A 430 -66.53 59.04 -22.75
CA PHE A 430 -66.75 60.29 -23.52
C PHE A 430 -66.32 61.67 -22.91
N PRO A 431 -66.08 62.75 -23.70
CA PRO A 431 -64.70 63.14 -24.05
C PRO A 431 -64.38 64.67 -24.02
N ILE A 432 -63.12 65.02 -24.36
CA ILE A 432 -62.53 66.31 -24.87
C ILE A 432 -62.90 67.66 -24.19
N SER A 433 -61.92 68.38 -23.61
CA SER A 433 -61.50 69.72 -24.09
C SER A 433 -60.31 70.35 -23.33
N SER A 434 -59.34 70.76 -24.14
CA SER A 434 -58.44 71.92 -24.09
C SER A 434 -57.89 72.54 -22.79
N SER A 435 -56.56 72.66 -22.83
CA SER A 435 -55.75 73.88 -22.62
C SER A 435 -55.00 74.07 -21.31
N SER A 436 -53.73 74.38 -21.54
CA SER A 436 -52.61 74.75 -20.68
C SER A 436 -52.82 76.04 -19.88
N LEU A 437 -52.16 76.13 -18.71
CA LEU A 437 -51.43 77.35 -18.33
C LEU A 437 -50.40 77.03 -17.23
N TRP A 438 -49.13 77.26 -17.56
CA TRP A 438 -48.02 77.42 -16.63
C TRP A 438 -48.01 78.85 -16.09
N ALA A 439 -47.88 79.00 -14.77
CA ALA A 439 -47.28 80.10 -13.99
C ALA A 439 -47.78 79.94 -12.52
N ARG A 440 -46.98 79.91 -11.47
CA ARG A 440 -45.65 80.48 -11.19
C ARG A 440 -44.79 79.51 -10.38
#